data_AF-A0A5C5U6Q5-F1
#
_entry.id   AF-A0A5C5U6Q5-F1
#
_cell.length_a   1.000
_cell.length_b   1.000
_cell.length_c   1.000
_cell.angle_alpha   90.00
_cell.angle_beta   90.00
_cell.angle_gamma   90.00
#
_symmetry.space_group_name_H-M   'P 1'
#
loop_
_entity.id
_entity.type
_entity.pdbx_description
1 polymer ?
#
loop_
_entity_poly.entity_id
_entity_poly.type
_entity_poly.pdbx_seq_one_letter_code
_entity_poly.pdbx_strand_id
1 'polypeptide(L)'
;MTTMQRKAPACGPGLEEANAGRRWLHADYATAEPLLQRLEGVQKSGNGWRARCPSCGGKSRKVAIAERDGKVLLHCFGGCKAIEVLEAVGLTWADIMPPRTWPESPEERRQARRALREASWAAALSVLAVEATIVRLASAQLARWQQLTEEDDARLALACERIDKAAAVLVEAGR
;
A
#
# COMPACT_ATOMS: atom_id res chain seq x y z
N MET A 1 4.83 2.75 -44.94
CA MET A 1 4.08 3.02 -43.70
C MET A 1 4.59 2.07 -42.64
N THR A 2 5.54 2.54 -41.84
CA THR A 2 6.43 1.73 -40.99
C THR A 2 5.77 1.43 -39.64
N THR A 3 5.66 0.16 -39.31
CA THR A 3 5.14 -0.39 -38.05
C THR A 3 6.08 -0.04 -36.89
N MET A 4 5.66 0.87 -36.00
CA MET A 4 6.36 1.14 -34.74
C MET A 4 6.16 -0.02 -33.76
N GLN A 5 7.18 -0.87 -33.62
CA GLN A 5 7.30 -1.82 -32.52
C GLN A 5 7.57 -1.08 -31.22
N ARG A 6 6.68 -1.22 -30.23
CA ARG A 6 6.90 -0.72 -28.87
C ARG A 6 7.93 -1.62 -28.18
N LYS A 7 9.14 -1.12 -28.00
CA LYS A 7 10.23 -1.75 -27.24
C LYS A 7 9.85 -1.69 -25.74
N ALA A 8 9.80 -2.85 -25.07
CA ALA A 8 9.61 -2.92 -23.62
C ALA A 8 10.73 -2.15 -22.90
N PRO A 9 10.47 -1.44 -21.79
CA PRO A 9 11.52 -0.81 -21.01
C PRO A 9 12.45 -1.90 -20.46
N ALA A 10 13.75 -1.68 -20.61
CA ALA A 10 14.77 -2.59 -20.09
C ALA A 10 14.59 -2.78 -18.58
N CYS A 11 14.27 -4.00 -18.16
CA CYS A 11 14.50 -4.44 -16.79
C CYS A 11 15.98 -4.19 -16.50
N GLY A 12 16.27 -3.30 -15.54
CA GLY A 12 17.63 -3.08 -15.05
C GLY A 12 18.25 -4.38 -14.52
N PRO A 13 19.59 -4.41 -14.39
CA PRO A 13 20.30 -5.60 -13.93
C PRO A 13 19.72 -6.07 -12.59
N GLY A 14 19.54 -7.40 -12.49
CA GLY A 14 18.86 -8.04 -11.37
C GLY A 14 19.49 -7.67 -10.04
N LEU A 15 18.64 -7.44 -9.04
CA LEU A 15 19.03 -7.22 -7.64
C LEU A 15 19.92 -8.34 -7.07
N GLU A 16 20.05 -9.46 -7.77
CA GLU A 16 20.94 -10.59 -7.45
C GLU A 16 22.44 -10.24 -7.52
N GLU A 17 22.88 -9.39 -8.46
CA GLU A 17 24.32 -9.12 -8.64
C GLU A 17 24.89 -8.19 -7.55
N ALA A 18 24.05 -7.34 -6.96
CA ALA A 18 24.46 -6.41 -5.91
C ALA A 18 24.63 -7.06 -4.52
N ASN A 19 24.30 -8.35 -4.37
CA ASN A 19 24.10 -8.97 -3.05
C ASN A 19 24.89 -10.26 -2.80
N ALA A 20 25.92 -10.51 -3.62
CA ALA A 20 26.82 -11.66 -3.49
C ALA A 20 27.66 -11.58 -2.19
N GLY A 21 27.09 -12.04 -1.08
CA GLY A 21 27.81 -12.20 0.19
C GLY A 21 26.99 -11.97 1.47
N ARG A 22 25.76 -11.45 1.37
CA ARG A 22 24.92 -11.27 2.56
C ARG A 22 24.17 -12.56 2.87
N ARG A 23 24.46 -13.17 4.03
CA ARG A 23 23.64 -14.26 4.56
C ARG A 23 22.28 -13.69 4.93
N TRP A 24 21.31 -13.91 4.07
CA TRP A 24 19.98 -13.38 4.25
C TRP A 24 19.31 -14.00 5.48
N LEU A 25 19.08 -13.18 6.50
CA LEU A 25 18.19 -13.47 7.62
C LEU A 25 16.75 -13.24 7.12
N HIS A 26 16.28 -14.00 6.12
CA HIS A 26 14.92 -13.84 5.62
C HIS A 26 13.94 -14.46 6.61
N ALA A 27 13.41 -13.62 7.50
CA ALA A 27 12.16 -13.90 8.16
C ALA A 27 11.02 -13.58 7.17
N ASP A 28 10.05 -14.47 7.06
CA ASP A 28 8.80 -14.28 6.30
C ASP A 28 7.92 -13.14 6.86
N TYR A 29 8.39 -12.47 7.91
CA TYR A 29 7.78 -11.36 8.62
C TYR A 29 8.84 -10.28 8.92
N ALA A 30 8.42 -9.01 8.97
CA ALA A 30 9.32 -7.93 9.38
C ALA A 30 9.77 -8.16 10.83
N THR A 31 11.08 -8.14 11.07
CA THR A 31 11.65 -8.34 12.40
C THR A 31 12.60 -7.20 12.75
N ALA A 32 12.45 -6.68 13.96
CA ALA A 32 13.34 -5.71 14.56
C ALA A 32 14.62 -6.36 15.10
N GLU A 33 14.71 -7.69 15.14
CA GLU A 33 15.83 -8.44 15.71
C GLU A 33 17.20 -8.03 15.12
N PRO A 34 17.38 -7.87 13.79
CA PRO A 34 18.66 -7.43 13.23
C PRO A 34 19.09 -6.04 13.72
N LEU A 35 18.12 -5.17 14.00
CA LEU A 35 18.32 -3.83 14.51
C LEU A 35 18.63 -3.85 16.01
N LEU A 36 17.89 -4.63 16.80
CA LEU A 36 18.10 -4.76 18.24
C LEU A 36 19.49 -5.33 18.58
N GLN A 37 19.98 -6.27 17.78
CA GLN A 37 21.32 -6.87 17.97
C GLN A 37 22.48 -5.88 17.77
N ARG A 38 22.25 -4.79 17.04
CA ARG A 38 23.29 -3.79 16.71
C ARG A 38 23.18 -2.51 17.52
N LEU A 39 22.10 -2.34 18.28
CA LEU A 39 21.87 -1.14 19.07
C LEU A 39 22.34 -1.33 20.51
N GLU A 40 22.84 -0.24 21.10
CA GLU A 40 23.31 -0.25 22.48
C GLU A 40 22.22 0.13 23.48
N GLY A 41 22.28 -0.48 24.66
CA GLY A 41 21.42 -0.13 25.79
C GLY A 41 19.95 -0.46 25.55
N VAL A 42 19.66 -1.47 24.72
CA VAL A 42 18.32 -1.96 24.43
C VAL A 42 17.61 -2.37 25.71
N GLN A 43 16.41 -1.84 25.92
CA GLN A 43 15.55 -2.15 27.05
C GLN A 43 14.11 -2.30 26.57
N LYS A 44 13.43 -3.35 27.04
CA LYS A 44 12.01 -3.55 26.73
C LYS A 44 11.17 -2.45 27.36
N SER A 45 10.18 -1.94 26.62
CA SER A 45 9.28 -0.87 27.05
C SER A 45 7.91 -1.07 26.39
N GLY A 46 6.92 -1.50 27.18
CA GLY A 46 5.60 -1.88 26.67
C GLY A 46 5.70 -3.00 25.63
N ASN A 47 5.05 -2.78 24.48
CA ASN A 47 5.05 -3.70 23.32
C ASN A 47 6.24 -3.47 22.37
N GLY A 48 7.31 -2.83 22.83
CA GLY A 48 8.48 -2.54 22.01
C GLY A 48 9.75 -2.38 22.83
N TRP A 49 10.72 -1.66 22.27
CA TRP A 49 12.04 -1.46 22.83
C TRP A 49 12.47 0.00 22.77
N ARG A 50 13.34 0.35 23.72
CA ARG A 50 14.02 1.63 23.78
C ARG A 50 15.52 1.39 23.71
N ALA A 51 16.21 2.12 22.84
CA ALA A 51 17.64 1.99 22.64
C ALA A 51 18.32 3.36 22.53
N ARG A 52 19.64 3.39 22.69
CA ARG A 52 20.44 4.59 22.43
C ARG A 52 20.48 4.87 20.93
N CYS A 53 20.46 6.14 20.57
CA CYS A 53 20.56 6.54 19.16
C CYS A 53 22.04 6.65 18.77
N PRO A 54 22.52 5.83 17.81
CA PRO A 54 23.89 5.94 17.32
C PRO A 54 24.11 7.23 16.52
N SER A 55 23.07 7.74 15.85
CA SER A 55 23.16 8.94 14.99
C SER A 55 23.30 10.27 15.76
N CYS A 56 22.59 10.44 16.89
CA CYS A 56 22.72 11.68 17.69
C CYS A 56 23.68 11.57 18.89
N GLY A 57 24.38 10.45 19.07
CA GLY A 57 25.41 10.27 20.11
C GLY A 57 24.94 10.46 21.57
N GLY A 58 23.64 10.34 21.83
CA GLY A 58 23.07 10.63 23.15
C GLY A 58 23.18 9.47 24.14
N LYS A 59 23.51 9.77 25.41
CA LYS A 59 23.54 8.76 26.50
C LYS A 59 22.14 8.21 26.85
N SER A 60 21.08 8.94 26.51
CA SER A 60 19.69 8.55 26.78
C SER A 60 19.11 7.65 25.68
N ARG A 61 18.15 6.79 26.05
CA ARG A 61 17.47 5.87 25.13
C ARG A 61 16.42 6.61 24.28
N LYS A 62 16.88 7.36 23.28
CA LYS A 62 16.02 8.22 22.43
C LYS A 62 15.32 7.47 21.31
N VAL A 63 15.77 6.27 20.95
CA VAL A 63 15.15 5.47 19.89
C VAL A 63 14.05 4.60 20.49
N ALA A 64 12.89 4.62 19.86
CA ALA A 64 11.81 3.67 20.10
C ALA A 64 11.64 2.76 18.88
N ILE A 65 11.46 1.48 19.16
CA ILE A 65 11.34 0.41 18.19
C ILE A 65 10.11 -0.40 18.57
N ALA A 66 9.25 -0.70 17.61
CA ALA A 66 8.10 -1.56 17.84
C ALA A 66 7.84 -2.43 16.61
N GLU A 67 7.37 -3.64 16.83
CA GLU A 67 6.83 -4.49 15.77
C GLU A 67 5.31 -4.42 15.82
N ARG A 68 4.67 -4.10 14.69
CA ARG A 68 3.22 -3.99 14.59
C ARG A 68 2.74 -4.31 13.18
N ASP A 69 1.72 -5.14 13.06
CA ASP A 69 1.06 -5.48 11.79
C ASP A 69 2.05 -5.92 10.69
N GLY A 70 3.07 -6.71 11.08
CA GLY A 70 4.12 -7.18 10.16
C GLY A 70 5.07 -6.07 9.68
N LYS A 71 5.21 -4.97 10.43
CA LYS A 71 6.12 -3.86 10.15
C LYS A 71 6.97 -3.51 11.36
N VAL A 72 8.19 -3.05 11.12
CA VAL A 72 9.06 -2.47 12.14
C VAL A 72 8.90 -0.95 12.12
N LEU A 73 8.46 -0.39 13.25
CA LEU A 73 8.39 1.04 13.50
C LEU A 73 9.66 1.50 14.19
N LEU A 74 10.30 2.51 13.63
CA LEU A 74 11.53 3.11 14.16
C LEU A 74 11.34 4.62 14.28
N HIS A 75 11.49 5.14 15.49
CA HIS A 75 11.38 6.58 15.75
C HIS A 75 12.45 7.05 16.72
N CYS A 76 13.16 8.13 16.39
CA CYS A 76 14.12 8.78 17.28
C CYS A 76 13.54 10.08 17.83
N PHE A 77 13.33 10.14 19.14
CA PHE A 77 12.90 11.37 19.84
C PHE A 77 13.99 12.46 19.91
N GLY A 78 15.18 12.18 19.35
CA GLY A 78 16.26 13.15 19.20
C GLY A 78 16.22 13.94 17.88
N GLY A 79 15.28 13.65 16.98
CA GLY A 79 15.14 14.33 15.69
C GLY A 79 15.88 13.68 14.51
N CYS A 80 16.60 12.58 14.73
CA CYS A 80 17.23 11.81 13.64
C CYS A 80 16.18 11.16 12.76
N LYS A 81 16.46 11.08 11.46
CA LYS A 81 15.66 10.26 10.55
C LYS A 81 15.90 8.79 10.84
N ALA A 82 14.87 7.97 10.66
CA ALA A 82 14.98 6.52 10.84
C ALA A 82 16.08 5.90 9.95
N ILE A 83 16.26 6.41 8.73
CA ILE A 83 17.32 5.94 7.82
C ILE A 83 18.73 6.21 8.36
N GLU A 84 18.97 7.38 8.97
CA GLU A 84 20.26 7.73 9.58
C GLU A 84 20.58 6.80 10.76
N VAL A 85 19.56 6.37 11.50
CA VAL A 85 19.72 5.40 12.59
C VAL A 85 20.08 4.01 12.07
N LEU A 86 19.48 3.58 10.95
CA LEU A 86 19.78 2.29 10.30
C LEU A 86 21.18 2.29 9.69
N GLU A 87 21.54 3.34 8.96
CA GLU A 87 22.84 3.47 8.31
C GLU A 87 23.97 3.52 9.33
N ALA A 88 23.76 4.17 10.48
CA ALA A 88 24.75 4.21 11.56
C ALA A 88 25.06 2.82 12.17
N VAL A 89 24.16 1.84 12.00
CA VAL A 89 24.40 0.44 12.39
C VAL A 89 24.69 -0.47 11.20
N GLY A 90 24.89 0.08 9.99
CA GLY A 90 25.18 -0.67 8.77
C GLY A 90 23.98 -1.47 8.25
N LEU A 91 22.76 -1.10 8.61
CA LEU A 91 21.53 -1.68 8.11
C LEU A 91 20.84 -0.76 7.10
N THR A 92 20.01 -1.36 6.27
CA THR A 92 19.09 -0.67 5.37
C THR A 92 17.65 -1.07 5.69
N TRP A 93 16.68 -0.35 5.11
CA TRP A 93 15.27 -0.75 5.22
C TRP A 93 15.01 -2.17 4.70
N ALA A 94 15.76 -2.64 3.70
CA ALA A 94 15.61 -3.99 3.16
C ALA A 94 15.99 -5.09 4.17
N ASP A 95 16.80 -4.76 5.18
CA ASP A 95 17.27 -5.71 6.19
C ASP A 95 16.27 -5.90 7.36
N ILE A 96 15.27 -5.02 7.49
CA ILE A 96 14.27 -5.04 8.58
C ILE A 96 12.81 -5.11 8.12
N MET A 97 12.57 -4.84 6.83
CA MET A 97 11.25 -4.94 6.21
C MET A 97 11.03 -6.36 5.69
N PRO A 98 9.78 -6.83 5.61
CA PRO A 98 9.52 -8.13 5.01
C PRO A 98 9.92 -8.06 3.53
N PRO A 99 10.39 -9.19 2.95
CA PRO A 99 10.67 -9.23 1.53
C PRO A 99 9.44 -8.76 0.76
N ARG A 100 9.66 -7.93 -0.25
CA ARG A 100 8.58 -7.56 -1.16
C ARG A 100 8.11 -8.85 -1.82
N THR A 101 6.92 -9.32 -1.46
CA THR A 101 6.28 -10.48 -2.08
C THR A 101 5.84 -10.08 -3.49
N TRP A 102 6.80 -10.05 -4.40
CA TRP A 102 6.51 -10.04 -5.82
C TRP A 102 6.02 -11.43 -6.19
N PRO A 103 4.94 -11.56 -6.98
CA PRO A 103 4.48 -12.87 -7.39
C PRO A 103 5.57 -13.54 -8.23
N GLU A 104 6.15 -14.60 -7.70
CA GLU A 104 7.34 -15.28 -8.21
C GLU A 104 6.98 -16.10 -9.44
N SER A 105 5.77 -16.66 -9.48
CA SER A 105 5.27 -17.45 -10.60
C SER A 105 4.35 -16.67 -11.56
N PRO A 106 4.29 -17.05 -12.85
CA PRO A 106 3.26 -16.56 -13.77
C PRO A 106 1.83 -16.82 -13.27
N GLU A 107 1.61 -17.86 -12.47
CA GLU A 107 0.31 -18.22 -11.89
C GLU A 107 -0.12 -17.25 -10.80
N GLU A 108 0.77 -16.94 -9.86
CA GLU A 108 0.51 -15.95 -8.81
C GLU A 108 0.27 -14.57 -9.41
N ARG A 109 1.02 -14.20 -10.46
CA ARG A 109 0.76 -12.94 -11.21
C ARG A 109 -0.64 -12.91 -11.80
N ARG A 110 -1.12 -14.02 -12.36
CA ARG A 110 -2.49 -14.13 -12.90
C ARG A 110 -3.54 -14.06 -11.79
N GLN A 111 -3.33 -14.76 -10.68
CA GLN A 111 -4.22 -14.74 -9.52
C GLN A 111 -4.32 -13.34 -8.91
N ALA A 112 -3.19 -12.66 -8.70
CA ALA A 112 -3.16 -11.30 -8.17
C ALA A 112 -3.89 -10.30 -9.09
N ARG A 113 -3.69 -10.40 -10.41
CA ARG A 113 -4.42 -9.59 -11.40
C ARG A 113 -5.92 -9.87 -11.37
N ARG A 114 -6.31 -11.14 -11.29
CA ARG A 114 -7.71 -11.54 -11.18
C ARG A 114 -8.35 -10.98 -9.91
N ALA A 115 -7.69 -11.12 -8.76
CA ALA A 115 -8.17 -10.61 -7.48
C ALA A 115 -8.36 -9.08 -7.52
N LEU A 116 -7.42 -8.33 -8.11
CA LEU A 116 -7.55 -6.89 -8.27
C LEU A 116 -8.74 -6.51 -9.17
N ARG A 117 -8.93 -7.23 -10.29
CA ARG A 117 -10.07 -7.04 -11.20
C ARG A 117 -11.40 -7.32 -10.48
N GLU A 118 -11.50 -8.44 -9.77
CA GLU A 118 -12.69 -8.82 -9.01
C GLU A 118 -13.03 -7.82 -7.91
N ALA A 119 -12.03 -7.33 -7.17
CA ALA A 119 -12.21 -6.26 -6.19
C ALA A 119 -12.70 -4.95 -6.84
N SER A 120 -12.15 -4.59 -7.99
CA SER A 120 -12.57 -3.41 -8.75
C SER A 120 -14.01 -3.52 -9.23
N TRP A 121 -14.42 -4.71 -9.70
CA TRP A 121 -15.79 -4.99 -10.10
C TRP A 121 -16.76 -4.94 -8.93
N ALA A 122 -16.42 -5.54 -7.79
CA ALA A 122 -17.25 -5.51 -6.59
C ALA A 122 -17.51 -4.07 -6.12
N ALA A 123 -16.49 -3.21 -6.16
CA ALA A 123 -16.64 -1.79 -5.83
C ALA A 123 -17.57 -1.06 -6.82
N ALA A 124 -17.39 -1.27 -8.13
CA ALA A 124 -18.22 -0.65 -9.16
C ALA A 124 -19.70 -1.09 -9.07
N LEU A 125 -19.96 -2.38 -8.88
CA LEU A 125 -21.31 -2.91 -8.69
C LEU A 125 -21.99 -2.34 -7.44
N SER A 126 -21.24 -2.15 -6.35
CA SER A 126 -21.77 -1.54 -5.13
C SER A 126 -22.23 -0.10 -5.35
N VAL A 127 -21.47 0.69 -6.12
CA VAL A 127 -21.86 2.04 -6.52
C VAL A 127 -23.12 2.00 -7.37
N LEU A 128 -23.14 1.15 -8.41
CA LEU A 128 -24.30 1.04 -9.30
C LEU A 128 -25.59 0.68 -8.55
N ALA A 129 -25.53 -0.21 -7.56
CA ALA A 129 -26.70 -0.60 -6.77
C ALA A 129 -27.33 0.58 -6.02
N VAL A 130 -26.51 1.42 -5.38
CA VAL A 130 -26.99 2.61 -4.66
C VAL A 130 -27.53 3.64 -5.63
N GLU A 131 -26.75 3.97 -6.66
CA GLU A 131 -27.11 5.06 -7.57
C GLU A 131 -28.32 4.70 -8.45
N ALA A 132 -28.49 3.42 -8.84
CA ALA A 132 -29.70 2.95 -9.51
C ALA A 132 -30.96 3.10 -8.63
N THR A 133 -30.82 3.00 -7.31
CA THR A 133 -31.94 3.25 -6.38
C THR A 133 -32.37 4.71 -6.40
N ILE A 134 -31.42 5.65 -6.46
CA ILE A 134 -31.70 7.09 -6.57
C ILE A 134 -32.41 7.39 -7.90
N VAL A 135 -31.88 6.87 -9.01
CA VAL A 135 -32.50 7.03 -10.34
C VAL A 135 -33.93 6.48 -10.34
N ARG A 136 -34.16 5.31 -9.72
CA ARG A 136 -35.50 4.71 -9.60
C ARG A 136 -36.45 5.59 -8.80
N LEU A 137 -36.01 6.18 -7.70
CA LEU A 137 -36.84 7.07 -6.88
C LEU A 137 -37.23 8.33 -7.64
N ALA A 138 -36.26 9.00 -8.27
CA ALA A 138 -36.52 10.18 -9.08
C ALA A 138 -37.46 9.87 -10.26
N SER A 139 -37.23 8.75 -10.96
CA SER A 139 -38.10 8.29 -12.04
C SER A 139 -39.54 8.05 -11.58
N ALA A 140 -39.75 7.47 -10.39
CA ALA A 140 -41.08 7.22 -9.85
C ALA A 140 -41.84 8.52 -9.52
N GLN A 141 -41.15 9.55 -9.03
CA GLN A 141 -41.73 10.87 -8.74
C GLN A 141 -42.10 11.61 -10.03
N LEU A 142 -41.19 11.62 -11.01
CA LEU A 142 -41.41 12.23 -12.32
C LEU A 142 -42.55 11.54 -13.09
N ALA A 143 -42.68 10.22 -13.00
CA ALA A 143 -43.79 9.48 -13.61
C ALA A 143 -45.17 9.86 -13.04
N ARG A 144 -45.20 10.42 -11.84
CA ARG A 144 -46.40 10.98 -11.19
C ARG A 144 -46.57 12.47 -11.47
N TRP A 145 -45.78 13.03 -12.38
CA TRP A 145 -45.75 14.46 -12.73
C TRP A 145 -45.44 15.37 -11.54
N GLN A 146 -44.72 14.85 -10.53
CA GLN A 146 -44.25 15.62 -9.39
C GLN A 146 -42.86 16.20 -9.69
N GLN A 147 -42.65 17.46 -9.33
CA GLN A 147 -41.34 18.11 -9.46
C GLN A 147 -40.37 17.54 -8.43
N LEU A 148 -39.10 17.41 -8.80
CA LEU A 148 -38.01 17.12 -7.87
C LEU A 148 -37.66 18.40 -7.10
N THR A 149 -37.25 18.26 -5.84
CA THR A 149 -36.63 19.38 -5.12
C THR A 149 -35.25 19.66 -5.73
N GLU A 150 -34.70 20.85 -5.48
CA GLU A 150 -33.33 21.18 -5.91
C GLU A 150 -32.30 20.19 -5.32
N GLU A 151 -32.50 19.75 -4.07
CA GLU A 151 -31.66 18.75 -3.42
C GLU A 151 -31.75 17.38 -4.11
N ASP A 152 -32.97 16.92 -4.42
CA ASP A 152 -33.19 15.64 -5.11
C ASP A 152 -32.64 15.67 -6.54
N ASP A 153 -32.80 16.78 -7.25
CA ASP A 153 -32.26 16.96 -8.60
C ASP A 153 -30.74 16.95 -8.60
N ALA A 154 -30.10 17.66 -7.66
CA ALA A 154 -28.65 17.61 -7.48
C ALA A 154 -28.17 16.20 -7.11
N ARG A 155 -28.92 15.47 -6.27
CA ARG A 155 -28.60 14.09 -5.90
C ARG A 155 -28.74 13.13 -7.08
N LEU A 156 -29.73 13.32 -7.95
CA LEU A 156 -29.91 12.56 -9.18
C LEU A 156 -28.78 12.83 -10.17
N ALA A 157 -28.40 14.09 -10.38
CA ALA A 157 -27.28 14.46 -11.24
C ALA A 157 -25.98 13.79 -10.79
N LEU A 158 -25.69 13.81 -9.48
CA LEU A 158 -24.54 13.10 -8.90
C LEU A 158 -24.63 11.57 -9.08
N ALA A 159 -25.83 10.99 -9.01
CA ALA A 159 -26.04 9.56 -9.25
C ALA A 159 -25.63 9.18 -10.68
N CYS A 160 -26.07 9.95 -11.68
CA CYS A 160 -25.72 9.73 -13.08
C CYS A 160 -24.20 9.80 -13.30
N GLU A 161 -23.51 10.81 -12.75
CA GLU A 161 -22.06 10.93 -12.86
C GLU A 161 -21.33 9.71 -12.26
N ARG A 162 -21.79 9.23 -11.10
CA ARG A 162 -21.20 8.07 -10.43
C ARG A 162 -21.48 6.76 -11.17
N ILE A 163 -22.64 6.64 -11.80
CA ILE A 163 -22.97 5.51 -12.68
C ILE A 163 -22.00 5.47 -13.86
N ASP A 164 -21.73 6.60 -14.51
CA ASP A 164 -20.79 6.67 -15.63
C ASP A 164 -19.37 6.23 -15.23
N LYS A 165 -18.90 6.72 -14.08
CA LYS A 165 -17.59 6.31 -13.53
C LYS A 165 -17.54 4.82 -13.20
N ALA A 166 -18.58 4.28 -12.56
CA ALA A 166 -18.65 2.86 -12.23
C ALA A 166 -18.72 1.98 -13.48
N ALA A 167 -19.47 2.39 -14.51
CA ALA A 167 -19.55 1.70 -15.78
C ALA A 167 -18.18 1.66 -16.50
N ALA A 168 -17.42 2.77 -16.46
CA ALA A 168 -16.06 2.81 -17.01
C ALA A 168 -15.14 1.77 -16.36
N VAL A 169 -15.17 1.63 -15.03
CA VAL A 169 -14.39 0.61 -14.29
C VAL A 169 -14.72 -0.81 -14.76
N LEU A 170 -15.99 -1.12 -15.00
CA LEU A 170 -16.40 -2.45 -15.48
C LEU A 170 -15.87 -2.74 -16.89
N VAL A 171 -15.87 -1.74 -17.78
CA VAL A 171 -15.39 -1.87 -19.16
C VAL A 171 -13.86 -1.96 -19.22
N GLU A 172 -13.16 -1.10 -18.48
CA GLU A 172 -11.70 -1.04 -18.46
C GLU A 172 -11.09 -2.29 -17.82
N ALA A 173 -11.65 -2.74 -16.70
CA ALA A 173 -11.21 -3.98 -16.05
C ALA A 173 -11.59 -5.22 -16.87
N GLY A 174 -12.47 -5.09 -17.86
CA GLY A 174 -12.84 -6.13 -18.81
C GLY A 174 -11.77 -6.44 -19.87
N ARG A 175 -10.97 -5.44 -20.24
CA ARG A 175 -9.89 -5.51 -21.25
C ARG A 175 -8.61 -6.12 -20.68
#